data_AF-A0A1S3T1Q5-F1
#
_entry.id   AF-A0A1S3T1Q5-F1
#
_cell.length_a   1.000
_cell.length_b   1.000
_cell.length_c   1.000
_cell.angle_alpha   90.00
_cell.angle_beta   90.00
_cell.angle_gamma   90.00
#
_symmetry.space_group_name_H-M   'P 1'
#
loop_
_entity.id
_entity.type
_entity.pdbx_description
1 polymer ?
#
loop_
_entity_poly.entity_id
_entity_poly.type
_entity_poly.pdbx_seq_one_letter_code
_entity_poly.pdbx_strand_id
1 'polypeptide(L)'
;MPADFNGQWVMVTNENFEDIMNAIDIDFATRKIARHLTQTKVIVQNGDKFETKTLSTFRNYEVNFTVGEEFEEVTKGLDNRTIQSVFFRHWLPGMETSWWLCRRERRPTVAGCNG
;
A
#
# COMPACT_ATOMS: atom_id res chain seq x y z
N MET A 1 8.33 20.69 11.12
CA MET A 1 7.53 19.64 11.78
C MET A 1 7.27 18.55 10.76
N PRO A 2 7.27 17.25 11.11
CA PRO A 2 6.84 16.21 10.18
C PRO A 2 5.40 16.49 9.75
N ALA A 3 5.07 16.18 8.49
CA ALA A 3 3.71 16.38 7.99
C ALA A 3 2.71 15.46 8.72
N ASP A 4 1.56 16.02 9.08
CA ASP A 4 0.44 15.30 9.68
C ASP A 4 -0.53 14.87 8.57
N PHE A 5 -0.67 13.56 8.37
CA PHE A 5 -1.54 12.97 7.35
C PHE A 5 -2.91 12.54 7.90
N ASN A 6 -3.20 12.87 9.16
CA ASN A 6 -4.44 12.54 9.84
C ASN A 6 -5.66 13.09 9.09
N GLY A 7 -6.61 12.22 8.75
CA GLY A 7 -7.87 12.63 8.15
C GLY A 7 -8.48 11.61 7.18
N GLN A 8 -9.56 12.03 6.55
CA GLN A 8 -10.27 11.30 5.50
C GLN A 8 -10.03 11.97 4.15
N TRP A 9 -9.52 11.18 3.22
CA TRP A 9 -9.11 11.59 1.88
C TRP A 9 -10.05 10.95 0.88
N VAL A 10 -10.79 11.76 0.13
CA VAL A 10 -11.68 11.29 -0.94
C VAL A 10 -10.94 11.40 -2.27
N MET A 11 -10.95 10.32 -3.04
CA MET A 11 -10.38 10.29 -4.38
C MET A 11 -11.07 11.32 -5.29
N VAL A 12 -10.27 12.19 -5.92
CA VAL A 12 -10.76 13.19 -6.89
C VAL A 12 -10.57 12.69 -8.32
N THR A 13 -9.37 12.22 -8.64
CA THR A 13 -9.01 11.64 -9.93
C THR A 13 -8.24 10.35 -9.74
N ASN A 14 -8.37 9.43 -10.70
CA ASN A 14 -7.62 8.18 -10.73
C ASN A 14 -7.28 7.84 -12.17
N GLU A 15 -6.04 8.09 -12.55
CA GLU A 15 -5.52 7.86 -13.90
C GLU A 15 -4.75 6.54 -13.94
N ASN A 16 -4.86 5.82 -15.05
CA ASN A 16 -4.11 4.59 -15.30
C ASN A 16 -4.33 3.41 -14.33
N PHE A 17 -5.41 3.42 -13.55
CA PHE A 17 -5.71 2.36 -12.58
C PHE A 17 -5.90 0.97 -13.23
N GLU A 18 -6.52 0.94 -14.41
CA GLU A 18 -6.80 -0.30 -15.15
C GLU A 18 -5.52 -1.01 -15.58
N ASP A 19 -4.53 -0.26 -16.05
CA ASP A 19 -3.24 -0.79 -16.51
C ASP A 19 -2.40 -1.32 -15.34
N ILE A 20 -2.44 -0.65 -14.19
CA ILE A 20 -1.77 -1.13 -12.97
C ILE A 20 -2.40 -2.45 -12.51
N MET A 21 -3.73 -2.54 -12.47
CA MET A 21 -4.41 -3.79 -12.10
C MET A 21 -4.15 -4.90 -13.12
N ASN A 22 -4.01 -4.56 -14.40
CA ASN A 22 -3.65 -5.53 -15.44
C ASN A 22 -2.23 -6.06 -15.24
N ALA A 23 -1.27 -5.22 -14.86
CA ALA A 23 0.11 -5.64 -14.57
C ALA A 23 0.23 -6.55 -13.33
N ILE A 24 -0.77 -6.56 -12.46
CA ILE A 24 -0.85 -7.41 -11.25
C ILE A 24 -1.71 -8.68 -11.53
N ASP A 25 -2.09 -8.92 -12.78
CA ASP A 25 -2.89 -10.08 -13.22
C ASP A 25 -4.31 -10.18 -12.60
N ILE A 26 -4.91 -9.05 -12.24
CA ILE A 26 -6.31 -9.01 -11.75
C ILE A 26 -7.27 -9.23 -12.91
N ASP A 27 -8.35 -10.00 -12.74
CA ASP A 27 -9.29 -10.33 -13.82
C ASP A 27 -9.98 -9.10 -14.46
N PHE A 28 -10.28 -9.20 -15.76
CA PHE A 28 -10.85 -8.09 -16.54
C PHE A 28 -12.18 -7.56 -15.99
N ALA A 29 -13.03 -8.43 -15.43
CA ALA A 29 -14.33 -8.01 -14.90
C ALA A 29 -14.16 -7.16 -13.63
N THR A 30 -13.26 -7.57 -12.72
CA THR A 30 -12.90 -6.80 -11.53
C THR A 30 -12.28 -5.47 -11.91
N ARG A 31 -11.41 -5.41 -12.93
CA ARG A 31 -10.81 -4.15 -13.40
C ARG A 31 -11.85 -3.15 -13.91
N LYS A 32 -12.82 -3.61 -14.71
CA LYS A 32 -13.94 -2.81 -15.21
C LYS A 32 -14.76 -2.19 -14.08
N ILE A 33 -15.12 -3.00 -13.08
CA ILE A 33 -15.88 -2.52 -11.92
C ILE A 33 -15.05 -1.52 -11.13
N ALA A 34 -13.78 -1.87 -10.84
CA ALA A 34 -12.91 -1.10 -9.96
C ALA A 34 -12.56 0.29 -10.51
N ARG A 35 -12.52 0.47 -11.85
CA ARG A 35 -12.33 1.78 -12.50
C ARG A 35 -13.45 2.78 -12.19
N HIS A 36 -14.66 2.30 -11.94
CA HIS A 36 -15.81 3.17 -11.63
C HIS A 36 -15.98 3.41 -10.13
N LEU A 37 -15.08 2.88 -9.29
CA LEU A 37 -15.18 3.01 -7.84
C LEU A 37 -14.42 4.25 -7.35
N THR A 38 -15.09 5.04 -6.54
CA THR A 38 -14.45 6.08 -5.72
C THR A 38 -13.91 5.46 -4.45
N GLN A 39 -12.62 5.63 -4.18
CA GLN A 39 -12.00 5.17 -2.95
C GLN A 39 -11.90 6.32 -1.94
N THR A 40 -12.13 6.00 -0.68
CA THR A 40 -11.91 6.90 0.45
C THR A 40 -10.80 6.33 1.31
N LYS A 41 -9.74 7.08 1.56
CA LYS A 41 -8.64 6.68 2.44
C LYS A 41 -8.75 7.40 3.78
N VAL A 42 -8.85 6.66 4.86
CA VAL A 42 -8.76 7.19 6.22
C VAL A 42 -7.37 6.88 6.74
N ILE A 43 -6.64 7.90 7.17
CA ILE A 43 -5.30 7.77 7.72
C ILE A 43 -5.33 8.29 9.15
N VAL A 44 -4.88 7.44 10.08
CA VAL A 44 -4.63 7.80 11.47
C VAL A 44 -3.15 7.64 11.74
N GLN A 45 -2.47 8.75 12.01
CA GLN A 45 -1.05 8.84 12.27
C GLN A 45 -0.83 9.19 13.75
N ASN A 46 -0.17 8.28 14.45
CA ASN A 46 0.29 8.43 15.83
C ASN A 46 1.82 8.40 15.86
N GLY A 47 2.44 9.55 15.57
CA GLY A 47 3.89 9.68 15.46
C GLY A 47 4.45 8.91 14.26
N ASP A 48 5.04 7.74 14.53
CA ASP A 48 5.60 6.83 13.53
C ASP A 48 4.70 5.61 13.25
N LYS A 49 3.59 5.47 13.97
CA LYS A 49 2.57 4.45 13.72
C LYS A 49 1.49 5.01 12.80
N PHE A 50 1.18 4.26 11.75
CA PHE A 50 0.16 4.62 10.77
C PHE A 50 -0.87 3.51 10.68
N GLU A 51 -2.13 3.89 10.80
CA GLU A 51 -3.28 3.04 10.54
C GLU A 51 -3.99 3.60 9.31
N THR A 52 -3.91 2.88 8.20
CA THR A 52 -4.50 3.31 6.92
C THR A 52 -5.62 2.38 6.52
N LYS A 53 -6.79 2.95 6.26
CA LYS A 53 -7.97 2.23 5.80
C LYS A 53 -8.39 2.77 4.45
N THR A 54 -8.31 1.94 3.42
CA THR A 54 -8.87 2.24 2.10
C THR A 54 -10.26 1.63 2.02
N LEU A 55 -11.27 2.48 2.03
CA LEU A 55 -12.68 2.13 1.93
C LEU A 55 -13.14 2.28 0.48
N SER A 56 -13.83 1.27 -0.04
CA SER A 56 -14.54 1.35 -1.32
C SER A 56 -15.83 0.56 -1.22
N THR A 57 -16.78 0.81 -2.12
CA THR A 57 -18.05 0.07 -2.14
C THR A 57 -17.89 -1.41 -2.51
N PHE A 58 -16.72 -1.82 -3.01
CA PHE A 58 -16.45 -3.19 -3.43
C PHE A 58 -15.60 -3.95 -2.42
N ARG A 59 -14.42 -3.42 -2.08
CA ARG A 59 -13.47 -4.04 -1.15
C ARG A 59 -12.83 -3.00 -0.25
N ASN A 60 -12.78 -3.32 1.04
CA ASN A 60 -12.08 -2.52 2.04
C ASN A 60 -10.72 -3.16 2.32
N TYR A 61 -9.70 -2.33 2.42
CA TYR A 61 -8.33 -2.76 2.68
C TYR A 61 -7.75 -1.96 3.84
N GLU A 62 -7.32 -2.65 4.88
CA GLU A 62 -6.73 -2.04 6.07
C GLU A 62 -5.26 -2.46 6.19
N VAL A 63 -4.37 -1.49 6.44
CA VAL A 63 -2.94 -1.70 6.66
C VAL A 63 -2.48 -0.85 7.82
N ASN A 64 -1.88 -1.50 8.81
CA ASN A 64 -1.26 -0.85 9.95
C ASN A 64 0.24 -1.10 9.89
N PHE A 65 1.03 -0.03 9.96
CA PHE A 65 2.49 -0.13 9.84
C PHE A 65 3.19 0.89 10.75
N THR A 66 4.40 0.55 11.17
CA THR A 66 5.32 1.48 11.83
C THR A 66 6.42 1.87 10.84
N VAL A 67 6.72 3.16 10.74
CA VAL A 67 7.82 3.64 9.88
C VAL A 67 9.14 3.09 10.39
N GLY A 68 9.95 2.52 9.50
CA GLY A 68 11.24 1.93 9.81
C GLY A 68 11.21 0.46 10.25
N GLU A 69 10.02 -0.14 10.41
CA GLU A 69 9.87 -1.56 10.74
C GLU A 69 9.39 -2.36 9.52
N GLU A 70 10.01 -3.51 9.28
CA GLU A 70 9.54 -4.48 8.28
C GLU A 70 8.29 -5.19 8.80
N PHE A 71 7.24 -5.25 7.99
CA PHE A 71 6.03 -5.99 8.32
C PHE A 71 5.57 -6.87 7.14
N GLU A 72 4.83 -7.93 7.47
CA GLU A 72 4.22 -8.81 6.48
C GLU A 72 2.87 -8.24 6.05
N GLU A 73 2.83 -7.71 4.83
CA GLU A 73 1.63 -7.22 4.16
C GLU A 73 0.97 -8.36 3.40
N VAL A 74 -0.30 -8.64 3.71
CA VAL A 74 -1.11 -9.57 2.92
C VAL A 74 -2.12 -8.76 2.13
N THR A 75 -2.00 -8.75 0.80
CA THR A 75 -2.92 -8.06 -0.13
C THR A 75 -4.21 -8.87 -0.32
N LYS A 76 -4.89 -9.15 0.81
CA LYS A 76 -6.16 -9.90 0.83
C LYS A 76 -7.21 -9.15 0.02
N GLY A 77 -7.77 -9.81 -0.98
CA GLY A 77 -8.79 -9.20 -1.84
C GLY A 77 -8.25 -8.25 -2.91
N LEU A 78 -6.95 -8.28 -3.20
CA LEU A 78 -6.43 -7.80 -4.49
C LEU A 78 -5.78 -8.98 -5.22
N ASP A 79 -4.51 -9.22 -4.94
CA ASP A 79 -3.66 -10.24 -5.55
C ASP A 79 -3.37 -11.43 -4.63
N ASN A 80 -3.80 -11.38 -3.36
CA ASN A 80 -3.64 -12.44 -2.34
C ASN A 80 -2.18 -12.90 -2.17
N ARG A 81 -1.21 -12.01 -2.37
CA ARG A 81 0.20 -12.30 -2.13
C ARG A 81 0.62 -11.86 -0.73
N THR A 82 1.69 -12.48 -0.23
CA THR A 82 2.36 -12.09 1.01
C THR A 82 3.66 -11.40 0.66
N ILE A 83 3.77 -10.13 1.05
CA ILE A 83 4.90 -9.27 0.71
C ILE A 83 5.50 -8.75 2.00
N GLN A 84 6.83 -8.66 2.05
CA GLN A 84 7.50 -7.92 3.12
C GLN A 84 7.67 -6.47 2.68
N SER A 85 7.04 -5.58 3.45
CA SER A 85 6.99 -4.15 3.18
C SER A 85 7.69 -3.40 4.29
N VAL A 86 8.51 -2.42 3.93
CA VAL A 86 9.08 -1.45 4.87
C VAL A 86 8.93 -0.04 4.33
N PHE A 87 8.44 0.85 5.19
CA PHE A 87 8.31 2.27 4.88
C PHE A 87 9.48 3.03 5.47
N PHE A 88 10.24 3.70 4.61
CA PHE A 88 11.29 4.63 5.04
C PHE A 88 10.82 6.07 4.87
N ARG A 89 11.12 6.91 5.86
CA ARG A 89 11.11 8.36 5.67
C ARG A 89 12.38 8.74 4.93
N HIS A 90 12.26 9.15 3.66
CA HIS A 90 13.39 9.71 2.94
C HIS A 90 13.37 11.24 3.07
N TRP A 91 14.40 11.79 3.70
CA TRP A 91 14.63 13.23 3.79
C TRP A 91 15.52 13.64 2.60
N LEU A 92 14.92 13.99 1.46
CA LEU A 92 15.67 14.71 0.42
C LEU A 92 15.70 16.19 0.81
N PRO A 93 16.88 16.83 0.85
CA PRO A 93 16.94 18.27 1.06
C PRO A 93 16.26 18.96 -0.12
N GLY A 94 15.08 19.56 0.13
CA GLY A 94 14.35 20.37 -0.86
C GLY A 94 13.13 19.73 -1.53
N MET A 95 12.68 18.54 -1.12
CA MET A 95 11.42 17.96 -1.59
C MET A 95 10.47 17.67 -0.42
N GLU A 96 9.22 18.13 -0.55
CA GLU A 96 8.13 17.75 0.35
C GLU A 96 8.01 16.22 0.39
N THR A 97 7.78 15.70 1.60
CA THR A 97 7.85 14.28 2.00
C THR A 97 7.38 13.29 0.93
N SER A 98 8.33 12.61 0.28
CA SER A 98 8.05 11.49 -0.62
C SER A 98 8.35 10.17 0.10
N TRP A 99 7.35 9.29 0.18
CA TRP A 99 7.48 7.96 0.77
C TRP A 99 8.12 7.00 -0.23
N TRP A 100 9.18 6.30 0.18
CA TRP A 100 9.70 5.15 -0.57
C TRP A 100 9.22 3.87 0.12
N LEU A 101 8.42 3.08 -0.61
CA LEU A 101 7.99 1.76 -0.19
C LEU A 101 8.93 0.73 -0.82
N CYS A 102 9.73 0.05 0.01
CA CYS A 102 10.50 -1.11 -0.44
C CYS A 102 9.63 -2.36 -0.23
N ARG A 103 9.20 -2.98 -1.33
CA ARG A 103 8.46 -4.25 -1.32
C ARG A 103 9.38 -5.37 -1.78
N ARG A 104 9.57 -6.38 -0.92
CA ARG A 104 10.30 -7.61 -1.26
C ARG A 104 9.33 -8.78 -1.21
N GLU A 105 9.17 -9.46 -2.34
CA GLU A 105 8.41 -10.71 -2.41
C GLU A 105 9.23 -11.79 -1.70
N ARG A 106 8.63 -12.52 -0.73
CA ARG A 106 9.30 -13.68 -0.12
C ARG A 106 9.55 -14.71 -1.22
N ARG A 107 10.80 -14.87 -1.65
CA ARG A 107 11.19 -16.13 -2.30
C ARG A 107 10.97 -17.25 -1.28
N PRO A 108 10.39 -18.40 -1.65
CA PRO A 108 10.42 -19.56 -0.79
C PRO A 108 11.89 -19.85 -0.47
N THR A 109 12.21 -19.95 0.81
CA THR A 109 13.53 -20.30 1.32
C THR A 109 13.99 -21.61 0.66
N VAL A 110 14.92 -21.52 -0.29
CA VAL A 110 15.75 -22.68 -0.61
C VAL A 110 16.79 -22.77 0.49
N ALA A 111 16.70 -23.88 1.22
CA ALA A 111 17.53 -24.26 2.34
C ALA A 111 19.03 -24.29 1.99
N GLY A 112 19.85 -24.02 2.99
CA GLY A 112 21.17 -24.65 3.13
C GLY A 112 22.37 -23.81 2.72
N CYS A 113 22.83 -22.95 3.61
CA CYS A 113 24.27 -22.74 3.79
C CYS A 113 24.62 -23.07 5.25
N ASN A 114 25.10 -24.30 5.46
CA ASN A 114 25.88 -24.71 6.61
C ASN A 114 27.00 -25.61 6.05
N GLY A 115 28.26 -25.29 6.38
CA GLY A 115 29.43 -26.10 6.09
C GLY A 115 30.46 -25.40 5.22
#